data_AF-A0A2T0QM93-F1
#
_entry.id   AF-A0A2T0QM93-F1
#
_cell.length_a   1.000
_cell.length_b   1.000
_cell.length_c   1.000
_cell.angle_alpha   90.00
_cell.angle_beta   90.00
_cell.angle_gamma   90.00
#
_symmetry.space_group_name_H-M   'P 1'
#
loop_
_entity.id
_entity.type
_entity.pdbx_description
1 polymer ?
#
loop_
_entity_poly.entity_id
_entity_poly.type
_entity_poly.pdbx_seq_one_letter_code
_entity_poly.pdbx_strand_id
1 'polypeptide(L)'
;MLKLVAGTEFKSADGGGSGETEMVAVAPAAEPKKAKVKPPVTLSAEQKDEARKLILNFVVCDTHSELEFTVQGWIEAVNRALETGDSGLTSPVTLVMAGIRTMNNMGVKLSTAGSEFGMSTSAFATVVEPKKLARYIPELKKGAADLLGLALY
;
A
#
# COMPACT_ATOMS: atom_id res chain seq x y z
N MET A 1 -7.82 -14.52 -38.10
CA MET A 1 -8.86 -15.55 -37.90
C MET A 1 -9.03 -15.77 -36.41
N LEU A 2 -9.99 -15.09 -35.78
CA LEU A 2 -10.32 -15.31 -34.37
C LEU A 2 -11.34 -16.45 -34.29
N LYS A 3 -10.97 -17.54 -33.59
CA LYS A 3 -11.85 -18.66 -33.27
C LYS A 3 -12.55 -18.39 -31.95
N LEU A 4 -13.87 -18.18 -32.01
CA LEU A 4 -14.81 -18.41 -30.91
C LEU A 4 -15.11 -19.91 -30.90
N VAL A 5 -14.94 -20.59 -29.76
CA VAL A 5 -15.53 -21.92 -29.54
C VAL A 5 -16.43 -21.84 -28.34
N ALA A 6 -17.73 -21.89 -28.63
CA ALA A 6 -18.80 -22.12 -27.68
C ALA A 6 -18.83 -23.61 -27.30
N GLY A 7 -18.91 -23.90 -26.01
CA GLY A 7 -19.26 -25.21 -25.48
C GLY A 7 -20.66 -25.11 -24.86
N THR A 8 -21.68 -25.37 -25.66
CA THR A 8 -23.06 -25.56 -25.22
C THR A 8 -23.30 -27.07 -25.17
N GLU A 9 -23.48 -27.63 -23.98
CA GLU A 9 -23.90 -29.03 -23.83
C GLU A 9 -25.41 -29.14 -24.12
N PHE A 10 -25.73 -29.78 -25.23
CA PHE A 10 -27.08 -30.14 -25.63
C PHE A 10 -27.46 -31.47 -24.97
N LYS A 11 -28.60 -31.51 -24.27
CA LYS A 11 -29.28 -32.76 -23.92
C LYS A 11 -30.71 -32.67 -24.46
N SER A 12 -30.98 -33.44 -25.52
CA SER A 12 -32.30 -33.63 -26.11
C SER A 12 -32.84 -35.02 -25.80
N ALA A 13 -34.14 -35.09 -25.53
CA ALA A 13 -35.10 -36.20 -25.69
C ALA A 13 -36.29 -35.86 -24.76
N ASP A 14 -37.57 -36.03 -25.04
CA ASP A 14 -38.39 -36.48 -26.18
C ASP A 14 -39.86 -36.18 -25.75
N GLY A 15 -40.83 -36.17 -26.66
CA GLY A 15 -42.25 -36.32 -26.31
C GLY A 15 -43.11 -35.05 -26.30
N GLY A 16 -44.18 -35.08 -27.10
CA GLY A 16 -45.11 -33.96 -27.35
C GLY A 16 -46.26 -33.81 -26.35
N GLY A 17 -47.09 -32.79 -26.57
CA GLY A 17 -48.30 -32.56 -25.79
C GLY A 17 -48.79 -31.11 -25.79
N SER A 18 -49.83 -30.87 -26.59
CA SER A 18 -50.92 -29.91 -26.44
C SER A 18 -50.94 -28.93 -25.24
N GLY A 19 -51.09 -27.64 -25.57
CA GLY A 19 -51.96 -26.69 -24.85
C GLY A 19 -51.45 -26.13 -23.53
N GLU A 20 -51.17 -24.82 -23.50
CA GLU A 20 -51.85 -23.84 -22.64
C GLU A 20 -51.18 -22.47 -22.78
N THR A 21 -52.02 -21.45 -22.95
CA THR A 21 -51.65 -20.04 -22.84
C THR A 21 -51.33 -19.72 -21.38
N GLU A 22 -50.09 -19.36 -21.08
CA GLU A 22 -49.76 -18.69 -19.82
C GLU A 22 -49.16 -17.31 -20.13
N MET A 23 -49.97 -16.28 -19.87
CA MET A 23 -49.53 -14.89 -19.84
C MET A 23 -48.60 -14.71 -18.64
N VAL A 24 -47.28 -14.82 -18.85
CA VAL A 24 -46.33 -14.46 -17.80
C VAL A 24 -46.25 -12.94 -17.75
N ALA A 25 -46.84 -12.37 -16.70
CA ALA A 25 -46.70 -10.98 -16.33
C ALA A 25 -45.20 -10.60 -16.28
N VAL A 26 -44.82 -9.57 -17.02
CA VAL A 26 -43.50 -8.94 -16.93
C VAL A 26 -43.38 -8.35 -15.53
N ALA A 27 -42.62 -9.02 -14.66
CA ALA A 27 -42.22 -8.46 -13.38
C ALA A 27 -41.44 -7.17 -13.65
N PRO A 28 -41.75 -6.05 -12.97
CA PRO A 28 -41.00 -4.82 -13.16
C PRO A 28 -39.54 -5.05 -12.80
N ALA A 29 -38.64 -4.66 -13.70
CA ALA A 29 -37.20 -4.74 -13.51
C ALA A 29 -36.83 -4.09 -12.16
N ALA A 30 -36.25 -4.89 -11.27
CA ALA A 30 -35.73 -4.40 -10.00
C ALA A 30 -34.71 -3.30 -10.28
N GLU A 31 -35.01 -2.08 -9.82
CA GLU A 31 -34.11 -0.95 -9.93
C GLU A 31 -32.72 -1.32 -9.38
N PRO A 32 -31.63 -0.87 -10.02
CA PRO A 32 -30.29 -1.16 -9.54
C PRO A 32 -30.14 -0.52 -8.15
N LYS A 33 -30.00 -1.38 -7.12
CA LYS A 33 -29.72 -0.95 -5.75
C LYS A 33 -28.50 -0.04 -5.80
N LYS A 34 -28.73 1.26 -5.58
CA LYS A 34 -27.69 2.25 -5.35
C LYS A 34 -26.85 1.74 -4.19
N ALA A 35 -25.68 1.17 -4.49
CA ALA A 35 -24.72 0.80 -3.47
C ALA A 35 -24.44 2.07 -2.65
N LYS A 36 -24.80 2.06 -1.36
CA LYS A 36 -24.36 3.09 -0.41
C LYS A 36 -22.84 2.98 -0.33
N VAL A 37 -22.15 3.70 -1.21
CA VAL A 37 -20.71 3.90 -1.14
C VAL A 37 -20.48 4.65 0.17
N LYS A 38 -19.97 3.95 1.19
CA LYS A 38 -19.54 4.61 2.42
C LYS A 38 -18.50 5.66 2.01
N PRO A 39 -18.64 6.92 2.45
CA PRO A 39 -17.63 7.92 2.16
C PRO A 39 -16.27 7.40 2.63
N PRO A 40 -15.19 7.61 1.86
CA PRO A 40 -13.86 7.22 2.29
C PRO A 40 -13.58 7.86 3.64
N VAL A 41 -13.06 7.07 4.58
CA VAL A 41 -12.64 7.58 5.89
C VAL A 41 -11.41 8.43 5.65
N THR A 42 -11.62 9.74 5.53
CA THR A 42 -10.56 10.74 5.48
C THR A 42 -10.11 11.04 6.90
N LEU A 43 -8.80 10.95 7.14
CA LEU A 43 -8.18 11.27 8.43
C LEU A 43 -8.08 12.79 8.58
N SER A 44 -8.34 13.31 9.78
CA SER A 44 -8.06 14.71 10.11
C SER A 44 -6.55 15.01 10.08
N ALA A 45 -6.16 16.28 10.05
CA ALA A 45 -4.75 16.66 10.09
C ALA A 45 -4.06 16.15 11.38
N GLU A 46 -4.76 16.20 12.51
CA GLU A 46 -4.28 15.68 13.80
C GLU A 46 -4.07 14.16 13.75
N GLN A 47 -5.01 13.42 13.17
CA GLN A 47 -4.88 11.96 13.00
C GLN A 47 -3.73 11.59 12.06
N LYS A 48 -3.46 12.41 11.03
CA LYS A 48 -2.29 12.21 10.15
C LYS A 48 -0.98 12.48 10.89
N ASP A 49 -0.95 13.46 11.79
CA ASP A 49 0.22 13.74 12.63
C ASP A 49 0.47 12.64 13.68
N GLU A 50 -0.59 12.15 14.32
CA GLU A 50 -0.52 10.98 15.21
C GLU A 50 -0.03 9.74 14.45
N ALA A 51 -0.59 9.48 13.27
CA ALA A 51 -0.12 8.39 12.40
C ALA A 51 1.35 8.57 12.03
N ARG A 52 1.79 9.78 11.67
CA ARG A 52 3.20 10.08 11.38
C ARG A 52 4.08 9.75 12.57
N LYS A 53 3.74 10.24 13.77
CA LYS A 53 4.51 9.97 15.01
C LYS A 53 4.58 8.48 15.31
N LEU A 54 3.49 7.77 15.10
CA LEU A 54 3.42 6.34 15.35
C LEU A 54 4.31 5.57 14.35
N ILE A 55 4.28 5.95 13.07
CA ILE A 55 5.17 5.37 12.05
C ILE A 55 6.64 5.67 12.38
N LEU A 56 6.98 6.93 12.71
CA LEU A 56 8.36 7.35 13.01
C LEU A 56 8.97 6.59 14.20
N ASN A 57 8.16 6.31 15.23
CA ASN A 57 8.60 5.60 16.43
C ASN A 57 8.54 4.07 16.30
N PHE A 58 8.00 3.54 15.20
CA PHE A 58 7.90 2.10 15.01
C PHE A 58 9.28 1.48 14.78
N VAL A 59 9.60 0.45 15.58
CA VAL A 59 10.87 -0.28 15.49
C VAL A 59 10.80 -1.31 14.36
N VAL A 60 11.82 -1.29 13.50
CA VAL A 60 11.95 -2.16 12.34
C VAL A 60 13.28 -2.88 12.41
N CYS A 61 13.20 -4.20 12.34
CA CYS A 61 14.37 -5.06 12.22
C CYS A 61 14.68 -5.31 10.73
N ASP A 62 15.93 -5.06 10.33
CA ASP A 62 16.42 -5.52 9.03
C ASP A 62 16.69 -7.03 9.07
N THR A 63 16.05 -7.76 8.16
CA THR A 63 16.10 -9.24 8.13
C THR A 63 17.46 -9.81 7.73
N HIS A 64 18.41 -9.00 7.28
CA HIS A 64 19.73 -9.45 6.84
C HIS A 64 20.85 -9.15 7.83
N SER A 65 20.69 -8.10 8.63
CA SER A 65 21.73 -7.58 9.52
C SER A 65 21.34 -7.59 11.00
N GLU A 66 20.12 -8.02 11.33
CA GLU A 66 19.56 -7.99 12.70
C GLU A 66 19.59 -6.59 13.33
N LEU A 67 19.79 -5.54 12.51
CA LEU A 67 19.81 -4.16 12.95
C LEU A 67 18.38 -3.70 13.23
N GLU A 68 18.14 -3.25 14.45
CA GLU A 68 16.88 -2.69 14.88
C GLU A 68 17.00 -1.18 15.04
N PHE A 69 16.21 -0.45 14.28
CA PHE A 69 16.07 0.99 14.42
C PHE A 69 14.60 1.37 14.36
N THR A 70 14.24 2.48 14.99
CA THR A 70 12.98 3.14 14.66
C THR A 70 13.02 3.62 13.21
N VAL A 71 11.86 3.85 12.60
CA VAL A 71 11.79 4.50 11.28
C VAL A 71 12.57 5.82 11.28
N GLN A 72 12.43 6.61 12.35
CA GLN A 72 13.23 7.82 12.55
C GLN A 72 14.74 7.51 12.63
N GLY A 73 15.13 6.49 13.39
CA GLY A 73 16.53 6.08 13.51
C GLY A 73 17.15 5.68 12.18
N TRP A 74 16.40 5.00 11.31
CA TRP A 74 16.84 4.70 9.94
C TRP A 74 17.05 5.97 9.11
N ILE A 75 16.13 6.93 9.18
CA ILE A 75 16.25 8.21 8.47
C ILE A 75 17.49 8.97 8.96
N GLU A 76 17.71 9.05 10.27
CA GLU A 76 18.88 9.70 10.88
C GLU A 76 20.19 8.98 10.52
N ALA A 77 20.21 7.65 10.55
CA ALA A 77 21.39 6.86 10.19
C ALA A 77 21.77 7.07 8.71
N VAL A 78 20.78 7.11 7.81
CA VAL A 78 21.02 7.41 6.39
C VAL A 78 21.46 8.87 6.21
N ASN A 79 20.86 9.82 6.92
CA ASN A 79 21.31 11.23 6.90
C ASN A 79 22.79 11.35 7.30
N ARG A 80 23.20 10.73 8.42
CA ARG A 80 24.60 10.75 8.86
C ARG A 80 25.53 10.09 7.84
N ALA A 81 25.13 8.94 7.28
CA ALA A 81 25.90 8.25 6.26
C ALA A 81 26.12 9.11 4.99
N LEU A 82 25.17 9.99 4.66
CA LEU A 82 25.27 10.93 3.54
C LEU A 82 26.15 12.15 3.86
N GLU A 83 26.13 12.63 5.10
CA GLU A 83 26.88 13.82 5.54
C GLU A 83 28.38 13.55 5.73
N THR A 84 28.73 12.41 6.33
CA THR A 84 30.11 12.19 6.78
C THR A 84 31.01 11.63 5.69
N GLY A 85 30.45 10.97 4.66
CA GLY A 85 31.25 10.13 3.75
C GLY A 85 32.07 9.06 4.49
N ASP A 86 31.81 8.84 5.79
CA ASP A 86 32.73 8.16 6.70
C ASP A 86 32.63 6.64 6.54
N SER A 87 33.74 6.04 6.17
CA SER A 87 34.00 4.60 6.15
C SER A 87 34.13 4.00 7.56
N GLY A 88 33.13 4.18 8.42
CA GLY A 88 33.03 3.46 9.70
C GLY A 88 32.90 1.93 9.50
N LEU A 89 33.05 1.16 10.58
CA LEU A 89 33.14 -0.32 10.62
C LEU A 89 32.03 -1.07 9.84
N THR A 90 30.90 -0.42 9.57
CA THR A 90 29.93 -0.81 8.53
C THR A 90 29.95 0.24 7.44
N SER A 91 30.26 -0.16 6.20
CA SER A 91 30.23 0.74 5.04
C SER A 91 28.92 1.56 5.05
N PRO A 92 28.97 2.90 4.90
CA PRO A 92 27.79 3.76 4.78
C PRO A 92 26.77 3.21 3.80
N VAL A 93 27.25 2.59 2.73
CA VAL A 93 26.44 1.94 1.70
C VAL A 93 25.61 0.78 2.28
N THR A 94 26.17 -0.03 3.17
CA THR A 94 25.45 -1.15 3.80
C THR A 94 24.28 -0.65 4.64
N LEU A 95 24.49 0.39 5.46
CA LEU A 95 23.42 0.99 6.27
C LEU A 95 22.35 1.65 5.40
N VAL A 96 22.75 2.38 4.35
CA VAL A 96 21.83 3.00 3.41
C VAL A 96 21.00 1.93 2.68
N MET A 97 21.64 0.88 2.18
CA MET A 97 20.96 -0.21 1.47
C MET A 97 20.06 -1.04 2.39
N ALA A 98 20.47 -1.28 3.64
CA ALA A 98 19.64 -1.94 4.65
C ALA A 98 18.41 -1.09 4.99
N GLY A 99 18.59 0.22 5.22
CA GLY A 99 17.51 1.16 5.47
C GLY A 99 16.51 1.24 4.31
N ILE A 100 16.99 1.40 3.07
CA ILE A 100 16.13 1.43 1.87
C ILE A 100 15.31 0.14 1.77
N ARG A 101 15.94 -1.02 1.96
CA ARG A 101 15.28 -2.33 1.84
C ARG A 101 14.23 -2.53 2.94
N THR A 102 14.63 -2.29 4.19
CA THR A 102 13.77 -2.46 5.37
C THR A 102 12.54 -1.56 5.29
N MET A 103 12.73 -0.29 4.93
CA MET A 103 11.64 0.67 4.76
C MET A 103 10.71 0.26 3.60
N ASN A 104 11.27 -0.13 2.45
CA ASN A 104 10.49 -0.57 1.30
C ASN A 104 9.65 -1.82 1.61
N ASN A 105 10.17 -2.76 2.41
CA ASN A 105 9.42 -3.95 2.84
C ASN A 105 8.18 -3.57 3.66
N MET A 106 8.26 -2.50 4.44
CA MET A 106 7.14 -1.97 5.21
C MET A 106 6.16 -1.14 4.36
N GLY A 107 6.52 -0.78 3.13
CA GLY A 107 5.73 0.11 2.27
C GLY A 107 6.03 1.59 2.48
N VAL A 108 7.21 1.90 3.02
CA VAL A 108 7.74 3.26 3.15
C VAL A 108 8.93 3.42 2.21
N LYS A 109 8.87 4.39 1.31
CA LYS A 109 9.98 4.68 0.41
C LYS A 109 10.93 5.65 1.08
N LEU A 110 12.17 5.19 1.33
CA LEU A 110 13.28 6.05 1.71
C LEU A 110 13.94 6.60 0.44
N SER A 111 14.09 7.91 0.35
CA SER A 111 14.68 8.62 -0.78
C SER A 111 15.71 9.61 -0.27
N THR A 112 16.70 9.94 -1.11
CA THR A 112 17.75 10.90 -0.79
C THR A 112 17.70 12.05 -1.79
N ALA A 113 17.83 13.28 -1.29
CA ALA A 113 18.12 14.47 -2.08
C ALA A 113 19.61 14.76 -1.96
N GLY A 114 20.21 15.29 -3.02
CA GLY A 114 21.63 15.59 -3.08
C GLY A 114 21.93 16.96 -3.65
N SER A 115 23.20 17.35 -3.52
CA SER A 115 23.75 18.62 -4.00
C SER A 115 23.54 18.88 -5.49
N GLU A 116 23.36 17.83 -6.29
CA GLU A 116 23.05 17.92 -7.73
C GLU A 116 21.74 18.70 -8.02
N PHE A 117 20.87 18.84 -7.01
CA PHE A 117 19.64 19.63 -7.09
C PHE A 117 19.70 20.94 -6.29
N GLY A 118 20.89 21.36 -5.83
CA GLY A 118 21.06 22.57 -5.01
C GLY A 118 20.46 22.47 -3.61
N MET A 119 20.18 21.25 -3.13
CA MET A 119 19.62 20.97 -1.81
C MET A 119 20.67 20.41 -0.86
N SER A 120 20.48 20.62 0.44
CA SER A 120 21.25 19.92 1.47
C SER A 120 21.02 18.41 1.34
N THR A 121 22.11 17.63 1.30
CA THR A 121 22.03 16.18 1.21
C THR A 121 21.24 15.65 2.38
N SER A 122 20.06 15.08 2.11
CA SER A 122 19.14 14.64 3.16
C SER A 122 18.32 13.44 2.70
N ALA A 123 17.97 12.59 3.66
CA ALA A 123 17.10 11.45 3.51
C ALA A 123 15.70 11.84 3.97
N PHE A 124 14.71 11.49 3.17
CA PHE A 124 13.30 11.67 3.46
C PHE A 124 12.56 10.36 3.21
N ALA A 125 11.53 10.11 4.01
CA ALA A 125 10.70 8.92 3.88
C ALA A 125 9.26 9.29 3.56
N THR A 126 8.61 8.47 2.73
CA THR A 126 7.22 8.68 2.33
C THR A 126 6.48 7.36 2.28
N VAL A 127 5.25 7.33 2.79
CA VAL A 127 4.41 6.13 2.71
C VAL A 127 3.92 5.92 1.28
N VAL A 128 4.28 4.80 0.66
CA VAL A 128 3.90 4.45 -0.72
C VAL A 128 2.97 3.25 -0.81
N GLU A 129 3.02 2.33 0.17
CA GLU A 129 2.14 1.16 0.23
C GLU A 129 1.49 1.06 1.61
N PRO A 130 0.46 1.88 1.91
CA PRO A 130 -0.18 1.89 3.22
C PRO A 130 -0.77 0.55 3.64
N LYS A 131 -1.16 -0.29 2.67
CA LYS A 131 -1.64 -1.65 2.93
C LYS A 131 -0.56 -2.56 3.52
N LYS A 132 0.71 -2.40 3.12
CA LYS A 132 1.83 -3.12 3.72
C LYS A 132 2.11 -2.57 5.11
N LEU A 133 2.15 -1.24 5.23
CA LEU A 133 2.37 -0.55 6.50
C LEU A 133 1.36 -0.98 7.58
N ALA A 134 0.09 -1.08 7.21
CA ALA A 134 -0.99 -1.52 8.11
C ALA A 134 -0.90 -3.00 8.54
N ARG A 135 -0.02 -3.82 7.93
CA ARG A 135 0.29 -5.18 8.41
C ARG A 135 1.30 -5.15 9.57
N TYR A 136 2.23 -4.20 9.54
CA TYR A 136 3.21 -3.98 10.60
C TYR A 136 2.61 -3.17 11.76
N ILE A 137 1.76 -2.20 11.42
CA ILE A 137 1.12 -1.30 12.37
C ILE A 137 -0.41 -1.40 12.20
N PRO A 138 -1.08 -2.34 12.89
CA PRO A 138 -2.52 -2.57 12.73
C PRO A 138 -3.40 -1.36 13.07
N GLU A 139 -2.92 -0.46 13.93
CA GLU A 139 -3.62 0.76 14.33
C GLU A 139 -3.91 1.68 13.13
N LEU A 140 -3.06 1.64 12.11
CA LEU A 140 -3.18 2.42 10.87
C LEU A 140 -4.14 1.82 9.85
N LYS A 141 -4.74 0.65 10.13
CA LYS A 141 -5.70 0.01 9.21
C LYS A 141 -6.90 0.92 8.92
N LYS A 142 -7.35 1.66 9.92
CA LYS A 142 -8.39 2.68 9.77
C LYS A 142 -7.76 3.91 9.13
N GLY A 143 -8.12 4.20 7.89
CA GLY A 143 -7.57 5.34 7.16
C GLY A 143 -6.25 5.08 6.42
N ALA A 144 -5.83 3.81 6.26
CA ALA A 144 -4.61 3.46 5.52
C ALA A 144 -4.54 4.11 4.14
N ALA A 145 -5.65 4.15 3.39
CA ALA A 145 -5.68 4.79 2.07
C ALA A 145 -5.29 6.28 2.12
N ASP A 146 -5.59 6.96 3.22
CA ASP A 146 -5.34 8.38 3.45
C ASP A 146 -3.91 8.69 3.89
N LEU A 147 -3.13 7.64 4.20
CA LEU A 147 -1.70 7.73 4.51
C LEU A 147 -0.82 7.67 3.26
N LEU A 148 -1.39 7.38 2.07
CA LEU A 148 -0.61 7.36 0.84
C LEU A 148 -0.01 8.74 0.57
N GLY A 149 1.29 8.80 0.35
CA GLY A 149 2.02 10.06 0.16
C GLY A 149 2.28 10.82 1.45
N LEU A 150 1.97 10.26 2.63
CA LEU A 150 2.30 10.88 3.90
C LEU A 150 3.83 10.97 4.04
N ALA A 151 4.31 12.19 4.17
CA ALA A 151 5.71 12.46 4.42
C ALA A 151 6.09 12.24 5.89
N LEU A 152 7.27 11.65 6.08
CA LEU A 152 7.86 11.25 7.35
C LEU A 152 9.20 12.00 7.52
N TYR A 153 9.12 13.32 7.71
CA TYR A 153 10.23 14.22 8.03
C TYR A 153 9.81 15.18 9.14
#